data_AF-A0A1U8L4A2-F1
#
_entry.id   AF-A0A1U8L4A2-F1
#
_cell.length_a   1.000
_cell.length_b   1.000
_cell.length_c   1.000
_cell.angle_alpha   90.00
_cell.angle_beta   90.00
_cell.angle_gamma   90.00
#
_symmetry.space_group_name_H-M   'P 1'
#
loop_
_entity.id
_entity.type
_entity.pdbx_description
1 polymer ?
#
loop_
_entity_poly.entity_id
_entity_poly.type
_entity_poly.pdbx_seq_one_letter_code
_entity_poly.pdbx_strand_id
1 'polypeptide(L)'
;MYPEVWTIYILILFFTWLLVLSVFGCSPSMAWTIINLSHFLITCHFFHWKKRTPFAEDQGMYNGLTWWEQIDNGKQFTPNRKFLTIVPVILYLIASYTTEYQHPMLFFNTIAVVVLVVAKFPNMHKV
;
A
#
# COMPACT_ATOMS: atom_id res chain seq x y z
N MET A 1 -18.97 0.57 -2.81
CA MET A 1 -17.78 1.10 -3.53
C MET A 1 -17.71 2.56 -3.19
N TYR A 2 -16.60 3.04 -2.62
CA TYR A 2 -16.46 4.43 -2.16
C TYR A 2 -15.46 5.15 -3.06
N PRO A 3 -15.89 5.63 -4.25
CA PRO A 3 -14.98 6.24 -5.23
C PRO A 3 -14.23 7.46 -4.67
N GLU A 4 -14.87 8.20 -3.76
CA GLU A 4 -14.26 9.35 -3.06
C GLU A 4 -12.98 8.96 -2.31
N VAL A 5 -12.98 7.80 -1.64
CA VAL A 5 -11.82 7.30 -0.90
C VAL A 5 -10.65 7.02 -1.84
N TRP A 6 -10.92 6.47 -3.03
CA TRP A 6 -9.87 6.17 -4.01
C TRP A 6 -9.26 7.46 -4.58
N THR A 7 -10.09 8.46 -4.87
CA THR A 7 -9.64 9.77 -5.31
C THR A 7 -8.76 10.44 -4.26
N ILE A 8 -9.21 10.49 -3.00
CA ILE A 8 -8.42 11.05 -1.88
C ILE A 8 -7.10 10.30 -1.74
N TYR A 9 -7.13 8.97 -1.83
CA TYR A 9 -5.94 8.13 -1.74
C TYR A 9 -4.90 8.47 -2.83
N ILE A 10 -5.34 8.62 -4.09
CA ILE A 10 -4.46 9.01 -5.20
C ILE A 10 -3.90 10.42 -4.99
N LEU A 11 -4.73 11.36 -4.53
CA LEU A 11 -4.30 12.73 -4.22
C LEU A 11 -3.25 12.75 -3.10
N ILE A 12 -3.43 11.95 -2.05
CA ILE A 12 -2.43 11.83 -0.97
C ILE A 12 -1.10 11.34 -1.53
N LEU A 13 -1.08 10.32 -2.38
CA LEU A 13 0.16 9.84 -3.01
C LEU A 13 0.82 10.93 -3.85
N PHE A 14 0.04 11.64 -4.66
CA PHE A 14 0.55 12.72 -5.52
C PHE A 14 1.13 13.89 -4.71
N PHE A 15 0.41 14.39 -3.70
CA PHE A 15 0.90 15.48 -2.87
C PHE A 15 2.08 15.06 -1.98
N THR A 16 2.11 13.81 -1.52
CA THR A 16 3.27 13.28 -0.80
C THR A 16 4.49 13.21 -1.72
N TRP A 17 4.32 12.83 -2.99
CA TRP A 17 5.40 12.86 -3.98
C TRP A 17 5.93 14.30 -4.22
N LEU A 18 5.04 15.28 -4.36
CA LEU A 18 5.43 16.71 -4.45
C LEU A 18 6.16 17.20 -3.20
N LEU A 19 5.72 16.76 -2.02
CA LEU A 19 6.38 17.08 -0.76
C LEU A 19 7.78 16.47 -0.69
N VAL A 20 7.94 15.20 -1.07
CA VAL A 20 9.24 14.52 -1.12
C VAL A 20 10.20 15.24 -2.07
N LEU A 21 9.73 15.64 -3.25
CA LEU A 21 10.53 16.45 -4.17
C LEU A 21 10.96 17.77 -3.55
N SER A 22 10.02 18.51 -2.96
CA SER A 22 10.26 19.84 -2.39
C SER A 22 11.20 19.82 -1.19
N VAL A 23 11.03 18.83 -0.30
CA VAL A 23 11.78 18.74 0.97
C VAL A 23 13.17 18.14 0.78
N PHE A 24 13.29 17.07 -0.03
CA PHE A 24 14.57 16.39 -0.21
C PHE A 24 15.39 16.91 -1.39
N GLY A 25 14.80 17.71 -2.30
CA GLY A 25 15.48 18.22 -3.48
C GLY A 25 16.01 17.11 -4.41
N CYS A 26 15.43 15.92 -4.33
CA CYS A 26 15.88 14.75 -5.09
C CYS A 26 15.29 14.71 -6.50
N SER A 27 15.82 13.83 -7.35
CA SER A 27 15.26 13.64 -8.69
C SER A 27 13.83 13.07 -8.63
N PRO A 28 12.98 13.34 -9.64
CA PRO A 28 11.67 12.70 -9.81
C PRO A 28 11.69 11.18 -9.69
N SER A 29 12.72 10.54 -10.23
CA SER A 29 12.92 9.09 -10.17
C SER A 29 13.18 8.57 -8.75
N MET A 30 14.03 9.27 -7.99
CA MET A 30 14.29 8.95 -6.60
C MET A 30 13.04 9.16 -5.74
N ALA A 31 12.29 10.24 -5.97
CA ALA A 31 11.06 10.52 -5.26
C ALA A 31 10.03 9.38 -5.41
N TRP A 32 9.86 8.82 -6.62
CA TRP A 32 8.98 7.65 -6.81
C TRP A 32 9.44 6.42 -6.04
N THR A 33 10.74 6.17 -5.96
CA THR A 33 11.29 5.08 -5.14
C THR A 33 11.01 5.30 -3.66
N ILE A 34 11.23 6.52 -3.15
CA ILE A 34 10.91 6.87 -1.75
C ILE A 34 9.42 6.66 -1.45
N ILE A 35 8.53 7.09 -2.35
CA ILE A 35 7.09 6.91 -2.21
C ILE A 35 6.71 5.43 -2.22
N ASN A 36 7.28 4.63 -3.14
CA ASN A 36 7.01 3.19 -3.20
C ASN A 36 7.45 2.47 -1.91
N LEU A 37 8.65 2.75 -1.41
CA LEU A 37 9.16 2.13 -0.19
C LEU A 37 8.43 2.61 1.07
N SER A 38 8.09 3.90 1.15
CA SER A 38 7.31 4.43 2.27
C SER A 38 5.89 3.86 2.27
N HIS A 39 5.26 3.76 1.10
CA HIS A 39 3.97 3.11 0.93
C HIS A 39 4.01 1.65 1.39
N PHE A 40 5.07 0.92 1.03
CA PHE A 40 5.30 -0.44 1.51
C PHE A 40 5.36 -0.53 3.03
N LEU A 41 6.22 0.26 3.68
CA LEU A 41 6.37 0.22 5.14
C LEU A 41 5.07 0.56 5.86
N ILE A 42 4.41 1.65 5.44
CA ILE A 42 3.17 2.13 6.06
C ILE A 42 2.06 1.11 5.87
N THR A 43 1.81 0.66 4.63
CA THR A 43 0.71 -0.27 4.38
C THR A 43 0.97 -1.66 4.95
N CYS A 44 2.20 -2.14 4.93
CA CYS A 44 2.54 -3.41 5.58
C CYS A 44 2.25 -3.34 7.09
N HIS A 45 2.67 -2.25 7.75
CA HIS A 45 2.41 -2.05 9.17
C HIS A 45 0.91 -1.99 9.47
N PHE A 46 0.17 -1.09 8.81
CA PHE A 46 -1.24 -0.90 9.15
C PHE A 46 -2.13 -2.03 8.66
N PHE A 47 -1.97 -2.50 7.43
CA PHE A 47 -2.89 -3.49 6.87
C PHE A 47 -2.59 -4.91 7.32
N HIS A 48 -1.33 -5.28 7.51
CA HIS A 48 -0.96 -6.67 7.74
C HIS A 48 -0.41 -6.93 9.15
N TRP A 49 0.02 -5.90 9.89
CA TRP A 49 0.51 -6.08 11.27
C TRP A 49 -0.48 -5.62 12.34
N LYS A 50 -1.15 -4.48 12.13
CA LYS A 50 -2.12 -3.95 13.10
C LYS A 50 -3.40 -4.78 13.07
N LYS A 51 -3.82 -5.22 14.27
CA LYS A 51 -5.07 -5.93 14.52
C LYS A 51 -6.00 -5.08 15.40
N ARG A 52 -7.27 -5.50 15.47
CA ARG A 52 -8.37 -4.86 16.22
C ARG A 52 -8.76 -3.49 15.66
N THR A 53 -9.92 -3.00 16.10
CA THR A 53 -10.35 -1.63 15.85
C THR A 53 -10.26 -0.81 17.15
N PRO A 54 -10.17 0.53 17.08
CA PRO A 54 -10.29 1.38 18.25
C PRO A 54 -11.76 1.58 18.68
N PHE A 55 -12.73 0.99 17.97
CA PHE A 55 -14.15 1.26 18.15
C PHE A 55 -14.78 0.19 19.05
N ALA A 56 -15.29 0.62 20.21
CA ALA A 56 -15.94 -0.28 21.19
C ALA A 56 -17.22 -0.96 20.65
N GLU A 57 -17.80 -0.40 19.59
CA GLU A 57 -19.00 -0.90 18.91
C GLU A 57 -18.77 -2.23 18.18
N ASP A 58 -17.53 -2.61 17.92
CA ASP A 58 -17.22 -3.85 17.20
C ASP A 58 -17.45 -5.13 18.03
N GLN A 59 -17.75 -4.99 19.33
CA GLN A 59 -17.98 -6.09 20.29
C GLN A 59 -16.88 -7.17 20.25
N GLY A 60 -15.66 -6.79 19.86
CA GLY A 60 -14.53 -7.70 19.71
C GLY A 60 -14.54 -8.59 18.46
N MET A 61 -15.47 -8.40 17.52
CA MET A 61 -15.56 -9.19 16.27
C MET A 61 -14.24 -9.21 15.49
N TYR A 62 -13.47 -8.13 15.53
CA TYR A 62 -12.23 -7.96 14.76
C TYR A 62 -10.96 -8.16 15.59
N ASN A 63 -11.05 -8.66 16.82
CA ASN A 63 -9.91 -8.74 17.73
C ASN A 63 -8.75 -9.62 17.24
N GLY A 64 -9.05 -10.63 16.42
CA GLY A 64 -8.07 -11.52 15.81
C GLY A 64 -7.62 -11.12 14.41
N LEU A 65 -8.26 -10.11 13.82
CA LEU A 65 -8.14 -9.77 12.40
C LEU A 65 -7.29 -8.52 12.18
N THR A 66 -6.41 -8.59 11.18
CA THR A 66 -5.65 -7.45 10.68
C THR A 66 -6.56 -6.46 9.96
N TRP A 67 -6.15 -5.21 9.81
CA TRP A 67 -6.98 -4.21 9.11
C TRP A 67 -7.28 -4.63 7.66
N TRP A 68 -6.35 -5.30 6.98
CA TRP A 68 -6.61 -5.89 5.67
C TRP A 68 -7.76 -6.88 5.71
N GLU A 69 -7.83 -7.74 6.72
CA GLU A 69 -8.85 -8.77 6.84
C GLU A 69 -10.21 -8.21 7.20
N GLN A 70 -10.25 -7.05 7.86
CA GLN A 70 -11.48 -6.35 8.23
C GLN A 70 -12.17 -5.68 7.04
N ILE A 71 -11.40 -5.26 6.01
CA ILE A 71 -11.95 -4.57 4.82
C ILE A 71 -13.05 -5.39 4.17
N ASP A 72 -14.17 -4.72 3.88
CA ASP A 72 -15.37 -5.28 3.26
C ASP A 72 -15.84 -6.58 3.96
N ASN A 73 -15.75 -6.64 5.29
CA ASN A 73 -16.11 -7.79 6.12
C ASN A 73 -15.40 -9.09 5.70
N GLY A 74 -14.14 -8.98 5.27
CA GLY A 74 -13.33 -10.13 4.84
C GLY A 74 -13.66 -10.67 3.45
N LYS A 75 -14.64 -10.10 2.73
CA LYS A 75 -14.99 -10.53 1.37
C LYS A 75 -13.81 -10.31 0.44
N GLN A 76 -13.39 -11.37 -0.27
CA GLN A 76 -12.28 -11.33 -1.21
C GLN A 76 -12.69 -10.71 -2.56
N PHE A 77 -11.70 -10.20 -3.29
CA PHE A 77 -11.86 -9.68 -4.67
C PHE A 77 -12.90 -8.58 -4.86
N THR A 78 -13.24 -7.85 -3.81
CA THR A 78 -14.07 -6.64 -3.90
C THR A 78 -13.35 -5.54 -4.68
N PRO A 79 -14.08 -4.55 -5.23
CA PRO A 79 -13.45 -3.41 -5.91
C PRO A 79 -12.40 -2.70 -5.04
N ASN A 80 -12.66 -2.52 -3.73
CA ASN A 80 -11.72 -1.86 -2.82
C ASN A 80 -10.44 -2.68 -2.63
N ARG A 81 -10.55 -4.00 -2.42
CA ARG A 81 -9.37 -4.87 -2.31
C ARG A 81 -8.57 -4.91 -3.60
N LYS A 82 -9.24 -4.95 -4.76
CA LYS A 82 -8.57 -4.88 -6.07
C LYS A 82 -7.80 -3.57 -6.22
N PHE A 83 -8.44 -2.44 -5.92
CA PHE A 83 -7.79 -1.12 -5.94
C PHE A 83 -6.54 -1.09 -5.05
N LEU A 84 -6.66 -1.47 -3.77
CA LEU A 84 -5.55 -1.47 -2.82
C LEU A 84 -4.44 -2.49 -3.15
N THR A 85 -4.73 -3.49 -3.99
CA THR A 85 -3.73 -4.43 -4.50
C THR A 85 -3.03 -3.90 -5.76
N ILE A 86 -3.74 -3.18 -6.62
CA ILE A 86 -3.20 -2.62 -7.88
C ILE A 86 -2.28 -1.43 -7.62
N VAL A 87 -2.61 -0.57 -6.64
CA VAL A 87 -1.81 0.60 -6.29
C VAL A 87 -0.32 0.31 -6.11
N PRO A 88 0.11 -0.64 -5.24
CA PRO A 88 1.54 -0.91 -5.07
C PRO A 88 2.20 -1.48 -6.33
N VAL A 89 1.44 -2.16 -7.20
CA VAL A 89 1.95 -2.61 -8.51
C VAL A 89 2.22 -1.42 -9.43
N ILE A 90 1.32 -0.44 -9.49
CA ILE A 90 1.52 0.78 -10.29
C ILE A 90 2.69 1.60 -9.73
N LEU A 91 2.79 1.78 -8.41
CA LEU A 91 3.91 2.49 -7.80
C LEU A 91 5.25 1.82 -8.11
N TYR A 92 5.31 0.49 -8.03
CA TYR A 92 6.48 -0.29 -8.43
C TYR A 92 6.86 -0.07 -9.90
N LEU A 93 5.89 -0.11 -10.82
CA LEU A 93 6.14 0.07 -12.25
C LEU A 93 6.67 1.48 -12.55
N ILE A 94 6.07 2.51 -11.95
CA ILE A 94 6.53 3.90 -12.12
C ILE A 94 7.94 4.07 -11.54
N ALA A 95 8.18 3.60 -10.31
CA ALA A 95 9.49 3.72 -9.67
C ALA A 95 10.57 2.97 -10.45
N SER A 96 10.29 1.76 -10.93
CA SER A 96 11.25 0.95 -11.70
C SER A 96 11.52 1.54 -13.08
N TYR A 97 10.48 1.99 -13.78
CA TYR A 97 10.63 2.62 -15.09
C TYR A 97 11.42 3.93 -15.00
N THR A 98 11.09 4.80 -14.04
CA THR A 98 11.76 6.11 -13.89
C THR A 98 13.19 5.99 -13.36
N THR A 99 13.56 4.87 -12.73
CA THR A 99 14.94 4.55 -12.36
C THR A 99 15.66 3.70 -13.42
N GLU A 100 15.08 3.55 -14.61
CA GLU A 100 15.64 2.79 -15.73
C GLU A 100 16.04 1.36 -15.34
N TYR A 101 15.29 0.76 -14.41
CA TYR A 101 15.55 -0.59 -13.89
C TYR A 101 16.95 -0.77 -13.27
N GLN A 102 17.60 0.33 -12.87
CA GLN A 102 18.95 0.27 -12.32
C GLN A 102 18.99 -0.35 -10.92
N HIS A 103 20.05 -1.10 -10.65
CA HIS A 103 20.37 -1.57 -9.30
C HIS A 103 21.06 -0.45 -8.50
N PRO A 104 20.79 -0.34 -7.18
CA PRO A 104 20.01 -1.27 -6.35
C PRO A 104 18.51 -0.97 -6.28
N MET A 105 18.02 0.11 -6.91
CA MET A 105 16.63 0.57 -6.76
C MET A 105 15.60 -0.45 -7.23
N LEU A 106 15.85 -1.12 -8.36
CA LEU A 106 15.00 -2.19 -8.85
C LEU A 106 14.79 -3.31 -7.82
N PHE A 107 15.88 -3.72 -7.15
CA PHE A 107 15.83 -4.79 -6.15
C PHE A 107 14.92 -4.42 -4.98
N PHE A 108 15.11 -3.23 -4.39
CA PHE A 108 14.30 -2.79 -3.26
C PHE A 108 12.82 -2.61 -3.64
N ASN A 109 12.55 -2.01 -4.80
CA ASN A 109 11.20 -1.84 -5.31
C ASN A 109 10.51 -3.19 -5.56
N THR A 110 11.25 -4.19 -6.06
CA THR A 110 10.74 -5.54 -6.33
C THR A 110 10.37 -6.27 -5.04
N ILE A 111 11.25 -6.24 -4.03
CA ILE A 111 10.96 -6.87 -2.73
C ILE A 111 9.70 -6.25 -2.10
N ALA A 112 9.59 -4.92 -2.14
CA ALA A 112 8.43 -4.20 -1.62
C ALA A 112 7.11 -4.67 -2.27
N VAL A 113 7.04 -4.71 -3.60
CA VAL A 113 5.80 -5.12 -4.29
C VAL A 113 5.47 -6.60 -4.08
N VAL A 114 6.47 -7.49 -4.09
CA VAL A 114 6.27 -8.93 -3.87
C VAL A 114 5.65 -9.17 -2.49
N VAL A 115 6.23 -8.59 -1.44
CA VAL A 115 5.71 -8.74 -0.07
C VAL A 115 4.27 -8.23 0.02
N LEU A 116 3.99 -7.03 -0.52
CA LEU A 116 2.65 -6.44 -0.45
C LEU A 116 1.59 -7.22 -1.22
N VAL A 117 1.93 -7.79 -2.38
CA VAL A 117 0.99 -8.53 -3.21
C VAL A 117 0.71 -9.90 -2.60
N VAL A 118 1.76 -10.62 -2.17
CA VAL A 118 1.61 -11.92 -1.51
C VAL A 118 0.76 -11.79 -0.25
N ALA A 119 1.01 -10.78 0.59
CA ALA A 119 0.23 -10.54 1.81
C ALA A 119 -1.26 -10.24 1.54
N LYS A 120 -1.63 -9.87 0.31
CA LYS A 120 -3.01 -9.59 -0.10
C LYS A 120 -3.72 -10.78 -0.74
N PHE A 121 -3.02 -11.90 -0.96
CA PHE A 121 -3.65 -13.10 -1.51
C PHE A 121 -4.68 -13.71 -0.55
N PRO A 122 -5.78 -14.29 -1.07
CA PRO A 122 -6.77 -14.97 -0.24
C PRO A 122 -6.19 -16.07 0.63
N ASN A 123 -5.14 -16.77 0.16
CA ASN A 123 -4.45 -17.82 0.91
C ASN A 123 -3.73 -17.32 2.17
N MET A 124 -3.48 -16.02 2.29
CA MET A 124 -2.90 -15.40 3.49
C MET A 124 -3.96 -14.95 4.50
N HIS A 125 -5.24 -15.20 4.23
CA HIS A 125 -6.31 -14.81 5.13
C HIS A 125 -6.29 -15.64 6.42
N LYS A 126 -6.16 -14.96 7.56
CA LYS A 126 -6.07 -15.49 8.93
C LYS A 126 -4.87 -16.39 9.19
N VAL A 127 -3.82 -16.25 8.38
CA VAL A 127 -2.48 -16.84 8.61
C VAL A 127 -1.72 -15.95 9.58
#